data_AF-A0A9P6E8S9-F1
#
_entry.id   AF-A0A9P6E8S9-F1
#
_cell.length_a   1.000
_cell.length_b   1.000
_cell.length_c   1.000
_cell.angle_alpha   90.00
_cell.angle_beta   90.00
_cell.angle_gamma   90.00
#
_symmetry.space_group_name_H-M   'P 1'
#
loop_
_entity.id
_entity.type
_entity.pdbx_description
1 polymer ?
#
loop_
_entity_poly.entity_id
_entity_poly.type
_entity_poly.pdbx_seq_one_letter_code
_entity_poly.pdbx_strand_id
1 'polypeptide(L)'
;MATKPSALDKGIEYITQAVDHDVKARYADAYKAYMMGLDYMLLALKWEKNPKVNTMIRSKISEYLDRTETIKRFLDSTANQTSTHKPSDHNGWYRG
;
A
#
# COMPACT_ATOMS: atom_id res chain seq x y z
N MET A 1 12.07 -13.04 29.66
CA MET A 1 11.79 -11.60 29.44
C MET A 1 11.42 -11.40 27.99
N ALA A 2 10.23 -10.90 27.68
CA ALA A 2 9.87 -10.56 26.31
C ALA A 2 10.66 -9.32 25.89
N THR A 3 11.56 -9.47 24.91
CA THR A 3 12.24 -8.36 24.25
C THR A 3 11.20 -7.48 23.56
N LYS A 4 11.26 -6.17 23.78
CA LYS A 4 10.35 -5.22 23.12
C LYS A 4 10.46 -5.41 21.59
N PRO A 5 9.34 -5.51 20.86
CA PRO A 5 9.37 -5.68 19.41
C PRO A 5 10.08 -4.49 18.78
N SER A 6 11.04 -4.78 17.92
CA SER A 6 11.80 -3.78 17.18
C SER A 6 10.92 -3.09 16.14
N ALA A 7 11.38 -1.96 15.61
CA ALA A 7 10.71 -1.33 14.48
C ALA A 7 10.61 -2.29 13.29
N LEU A 8 11.60 -3.16 13.11
CA LEU A 8 11.61 -4.18 12.07
C LEU A 8 10.50 -5.21 12.28
N ASP A 9 10.32 -5.72 13.51
CA ASP A 9 9.28 -6.71 13.82
C ASP A 9 7.88 -6.15 13.53
N LYS A 10 7.63 -4.89 13.92
CA LYS A 10 6.38 -4.19 13.60
C LYS A 10 6.20 -4.02 12.09
N GLY A 11 7.26 -3.66 11.37
CA GLY A 11 7.23 -3.56 9.91
C GLY A 11 6.82 -4.88 9.27
N ILE A 12 7.43 -5.99 9.70
CA ILE A 12 7.12 -7.34 9.21
C ILE A 12 5.66 -7.73 9.50
N GLU A 13 5.13 -7.38 10.67
CA GLU A 13 3.73 -7.64 11.02
C GLU A 13 2.77 -6.94 10.04
N TYR A 14 2.99 -5.64 9.79
CA TYR A 14 2.18 -4.88 8.83
C TYR A 14 2.33 -5.39 7.40
N ILE A 15 3.55 -5.74 6.96
CA ILE A 15 3.77 -6.33 5.63
C ILE A 15 3.03 -7.67 5.50
N THR A 16 3.03 -8.49 6.54
CA THR A 16 2.31 -9.77 6.53
C THR A 16 0.80 -9.55 6.39
N GLN A 17 0.24 -8.58 7.13
CA GLN A 17 -1.16 -8.18 6.98
C GLN A 17 -1.45 -7.62 5.59
N ALA A 18 -0.54 -6.82 5.04
CA ALA A 18 -0.67 -6.24 3.71
C ALA A 18 -0.74 -7.31 2.62
N VAL A 19 0.14 -8.32 2.68
CA VAL A 19 0.14 -9.45 1.75
C VAL A 19 -1.14 -10.27 1.88
N ASP A 20 -1.64 -10.53 3.09
CA ASP A 20 -2.92 -11.23 3.29
C ASP A 20 -4.10 -10.46 2.66
N HIS A 21 -4.15 -9.14 2.84
CA HIS A 21 -5.14 -8.29 2.20
C HIS A 21 -5.00 -8.27 0.67
N ASP A 22 -3.77 -8.23 0.16
CA ASP A 22 -3.46 -8.23 -1.28
C ASP A 22 -3.93 -9.52 -1.94
N VAL A 23 -3.61 -10.67 -1.33
CA VAL A 23 -4.09 -12.01 -1.77
C VAL A 23 -5.61 -12.09 -1.76
N LYS A 24 -6.27 -11.45 -0.79
CA LYS A 24 -7.74 -11.36 -0.70
C LYS A 24 -8.35 -10.28 -1.61
N ALA A 25 -7.57 -9.65 -2.48
CA ALA A 25 -7.97 -8.53 -3.34
C ALA A 25 -8.57 -7.33 -2.58
N ARG A 26 -8.28 -7.19 -1.29
CA ARG A 26 -8.65 -6.04 -0.46
C ARG A 26 -7.63 -4.92 -0.63
N TYR A 27 -7.52 -4.42 -1.86
CA TYR A 27 -6.42 -3.55 -2.29
C TYR A 27 -6.30 -2.24 -1.50
N ALA A 28 -7.40 -1.64 -1.07
CA ALA A 28 -7.37 -0.43 -0.25
C ALA A 28 -6.77 -0.68 1.16
N ASP A 29 -7.07 -1.83 1.76
CA ASP A 29 -6.53 -2.22 3.06
C ASP A 29 -5.08 -2.68 2.92
N ALA A 30 -4.78 -3.44 1.86
CA ALA A 30 -3.41 -3.85 1.50
C ALA A 30 -2.50 -2.64 1.34
N TYR A 31 -2.93 -1.62 0.59
CA TYR A 31 -2.17 -0.39 0.38
C TYR A 31 -1.83 0.31 1.70
N LYS A 32 -2.81 0.49 2.59
CA LYS A 32 -2.59 1.13 3.90
C LYS A 32 -1.60 0.33 4.75
N ALA A 33 -1.77 -1.00 4.81
CA ALA A 33 -0.89 -1.86 5.57
C ALA A 33 0.54 -1.87 5.00
N TYR A 34 0.70 -1.90 3.67
CA TYR A 34 2.02 -1.79 3.03
C TYR A 34 2.70 -0.47 3.39
N MET A 35 2.00 0.67 3.32
CA MET A 35 2.57 1.97 3.70
C MET A 35 3.06 1.98 5.15
N MET A 36 2.25 1.49 6.09
CA MET A 36 2.64 1.39 7.51
C MET A 36 3.86 0.47 7.69
N GLY A 37 3.87 -0.69 7.03
CA GLY A 37 4.99 -1.62 7.07
C GLY A 37 6.29 -1.01 6.55
N LEU A 38 6.22 -0.33 5.39
CA LEU A 38 7.35 0.36 4.78
C LEU A 38 7.89 1.49 5.67
N ASP A 39 7.04 2.28 6.33
CA ASP A 39 7.45 3.33 7.27
C ASP A 39 8.24 2.74 8.45
N TYR A 40 7.78 1.62 9.01
CA TYR A 40 8.49 0.92 10.08
C TYR A 40 9.81 0.31 9.62
N MET A 41 9.88 -0.22 8.39
CA MET A 41 11.12 -0.75 7.81
C MET A 41 12.13 0.38 7.56
N LEU A 42 11.70 1.56 7.11
CA LEU A 42 12.55 2.74 7.00
C LEU A 42 13.05 3.21 8.37
N LEU A 43 12.20 3.17 9.40
CA LEU A 43 12.60 3.47 10.77
C LEU A 43 13.64 2.48 11.29
N ALA A 44 13.46 1.19 11.02
CA ALA A 44 14.44 0.16 11.38
C ALA A 44 15.80 0.46 10.73
N LEU A 45 15.81 0.81 9.45
CA LEU A 45 17.00 1.14 8.68
C LEU A 45 17.76 2.36 9.21
N LYS A 46 17.05 3.32 9.83
CA LYS A 46 17.65 4.51 10.47
C LYS A 46 18.49 4.15 11.70
N TRP A 47 18.10 3.12 12.45
CA TRP A 47 18.70 2.78 13.75
C TRP A 47 19.49 1.48 13.75
N GLU A 48 19.33 0.65 12.71
CA GLU A 48 20.03 -0.62 12.58
C GLU A 48 21.50 -0.41 12.20
N LYS A 49 22.39 -1.04 12.98
CA LYS A 49 23.84 -0.92 12.81
C LYS A 49 24.41 -2.03 11.95
N ASN A 50 23.71 -3.16 11.84
CA ASN A 50 24.17 -4.31 11.08
C ASN A 50 24.00 -4.08 9.56
N PRO A 51 25.10 -3.96 8.79
CA PRO A 51 25.03 -3.68 7.36
C PRO A 51 24.32 -4.80 6.58
N LYS A 52 24.42 -6.06 7.01
CA LYS A 52 23.73 -7.18 6.35
C LYS A 52 22.22 -7.05 6.49
N VAL A 53 21.74 -6.69 7.67
CA VAL A 53 20.32 -6.46 7.94
C VAL A 53 19.83 -5.24 7.14
N ASN A 54 20.61 -4.16 7.09
CA ASN A 54 20.28 -2.98 6.28
C ASN A 54 20.11 -3.31 4.80
N THR A 55 21.00 -4.11 4.21
CA THR A 55 20.87 -4.55 2.81
C THR A 55 19.59 -5.36 2.60
N MET A 56 19.27 -6.29 3.52
CA MET A 56 18.05 -7.07 3.46
C MET A 56 16.79 -6.20 3.54
N ILE A 57 16.75 -5.24 4.48
CA ILE A 57 15.64 -4.31 4.64
C ILE A 57 15.44 -3.47 3.37
N ARG A 58 16.52 -2.94 2.78
CA ARG A 58 16.46 -2.15 1.53
C ARG A 58 15.88 -2.95 0.37
N SER A 59 16.35 -4.19 0.21
CA SER A 59 15.85 -5.08 -0.84
C SER A 59 14.35 -5.30 -0.71
N LYS A 60 13.86 -5.53 0.52
CA LYS A 60 12.45 -5.75 0.79
C LYS A 60 11.59 -4.49 0.65
N ILE A 61 12.11 -3.33 1.08
CA ILE A 61 11.44 -2.04 0.84
C ILE A 61 11.19 -1.84 -0.66
N SER A 62 12.20 -2.09 -1.50
CA SER A 62 12.05 -1.93 -2.95
C SER A 62 10.94 -2.84 -3.52
N GLU A 63 10.98 -4.13 -3.17
CA GLU A 63 9.99 -5.11 -3.61
C GLU A 63 8.55 -4.72 -3.22
N TYR A 64 8.34 -4.32 -1.97
CA TYR A 64 7.01 -3.95 -1.49
C TYR A 64 6.56 -2.57 -1.99
N LEU A 65 7.47 -1.65 -2.27
CA LEU A 65 7.14 -0.35 -2.85
C LEU A 65 6.60 -0.51 -4.28
N ASP A 66 7.24 -1.35 -5.11
CA ASP A 66 6.76 -1.65 -6.47
C ASP A 66 5.34 -2.23 -6.46
N ARG A 67 5.06 -3.15 -5.53
CA ARG A 67 3.71 -3.71 -5.38
C ARG A 67 2.71 -2.66 -4.90
N THR A 68 3.10 -1.82 -3.94
CA THR A 68 2.27 -0.74 -3.40
C THR A 68 1.90 0.29 -4.48
N GLU A 69 2.84 0.63 -5.37
CA GLU A 69 2.59 1.52 -6.49
C GLU A 69 1.60 0.91 -7.49
N THR A 70 1.75 -0.38 -7.79
CA THR A 70 0.81 -1.11 -8.65
C THR A 70 -0.62 -1.07 -8.09
N ILE A 71 -0.76 -1.33 -6.79
CA ILE A 71 -2.05 -1.27 -6.08
C ILE A 71 -2.63 0.15 -6.13
N LYS A 72 -1.81 1.19 -5.89
CA LYS A 72 -2.26 2.58 -5.96
C LYS A 72 -2.84 2.93 -7.33
N ARG A 73 -2.12 2.59 -8.41
CA ARG A 73 -2.55 2.83 -9.79
C ARG A 73 -3.88 2.12 -10.10
N PHE A 74 -4.06 0.91 -9.58
CA PHE A 74 -5.32 0.18 -9.70
C PHE A 74 -6.46 0.92 -8.99
N LEU A 75 -6.27 1.32 -7.73
CA LEU A 75 -7.27 2.05 -6.95
C LEU A 75 -7.65 3.38 -7.63
N ASP A 76 -6.67 4.17 -8.08
CA ASP A 76 -6.88 5.44 -8.75
C ASP A 76 -7.68 5.26 -10.06
N SER A 77 -7.40 4.19 -10.83
CA SER A 77 -8.12 3.87 -12.06
C SER A 77 -9.58 3.48 -11.78
N THR A 78 -9.83 2.69 -10.74
CA THR A 78 -11.19 2.27 -10.36
C THR A 78 -12.04 3.45 -9.86
N ALA A 79 -11.44 4.38 -9.11
CA ALA A 79 -12.15 5.57 -8.62
C ALA A 79 -12.59 6.51 -9.77
N ASN A 80 -11.79 6.62 -10.83
CA ASN A 80 -12.11 7.45 -11.99
C ASN A 80 -13.25 6.87 -12.85
N GLN A 81 -13.31 5.54 -12.99
CA GLN A 81 -14.40 4.88 -13.75
C GLN A 81 -15.78 5.04 -13.11
N THR A 82 -15.87 5.15 -11.78
CA THR A 82 -17.16 5.41 -11.10
C THR A 82 -17.71 6.82 -11.31
N SER A 83 -16.91 7.77 -11.80
CA SER A 83 -17.34 9.17 -11.98
C SER A 83 -17.87 9.49 -13.39
N THR A 84 -17.67 8.59 -14.37
CA THR A 84 -17.98 8.87 -15.78
C THR A 84 -19.36 8.40 -16.25
N HIS A 85 -20.16 7.74 -15.42
CA HIS A 85 -21.59 7.52 -15.68
C HIS A 85 -22.43 8.69 -15.13
N LYS A 86 -22.23 9.90 -15.66
CA LYS A 86 -23.35 10.83 -15.73
C LYS A 86 -24.17 10.39 -16.95
N PRO A 87 -25.45 9.96 -16.80
CA PRO A 87 -26.33 9.93 -17.94
C PRO A 87 -26.36 11.37 -18.46
N SER A 88 -25.82 11.61 -19.64
CA SER A 88 -26.13 12.81 -20.38
C SER A 88 -27.59 12.69 -20.76
N ASP A 89 -28.46 13.18 -19.88
CA ASP A 89 -29.87 13.41 -20.15
C ASP A 89 -29.95 14.35 -21.36
N HIS A 90 -30.05 13.76 -22.55
CA HIS A 90 -30.48 14.44 -23.75
C HIS A 90 -31.94 14.86 -23.57
N ASN A 91 -32.18 15.98 -22.88
CA ASN A 91 -33.47 16.64 -22.90
C ASN A 91 -33.44 17.80 -23.90
N GLY A 92 -33.49 17.44 -25.19
CA GLY A 92 -33.73 18.36 -26.28
C GLY A 92 -35.22 18.53 -26.51
N TRP A 93 -35.89 19.44 -25.79
CA TRP A 93 -37.26 19.87 -26.10
C TRP A 93 -37.51 21.30 -25.61
N TYR A 94 -37.04 22.31 -26.33
CA TYR A 94 -37.69 23.62 -26.36
C TYR A 94 -37.82 24.08 -27.81
N ARG A 95 -38.92 23.64 -28.41
CA ARG A 95 -39.52 24.20 -29.63
C ARG A 95 -40.96 24.56 -29.24
N GLY A 96 -41.28 25.85 -29.30
CA GLY A 96 -42.57 26.43 -28.96
C GLY A 96 -42.43 27.94 -28.91
#